data_AF-A0A2R8BE98-F1
#
_entry.id   AF-A0A2R8BE98-F1
#
_cell.length_a   1.000
_cell.length_b   1.000
_cell.length_c   1.000
_cell.angle_alpha   90.00
_cell.angle_beta   90.00
_cell.angle_gamma   90.00
#
_symmetry.space_group_name_H-M   'P 1'
#
loop_
_entity.id
_entity.type
_entity.pdbx_description
1 polymer ?
#
loop_
_entity_poly.entity_id
_entity_poly.type
_entity_poly.pdbx_seq_one_letter_code
_entity_poly.pdbx_strand_id
1 'polypeptide(L)'
;MPKLFHSALIGATLTATLPFVALAQDTTPEQGNAAEIESQLSLGEDANKDPDLGQPYTKEEVGAWEIRCIKTEQEVDPCQMYQLMDDGEGVPVAEFSLFRLPEGSKAVAGATVVVPLETALPPQLTITVDGGSARRYPYAFCNAVGCYARIGLTEADVNVFKRGADAVLTIIPALAPDQKVELALSLKGFTASFEKASVIDP
;
A
#
# COMPACT_ATOMS: atom_id res chain seq x y z
N MET A 1 -21.19 21.35 47.95
CA MET A 1 -21.40 22.31 49.07
C MET A 1 -20.13 22.33 49.92
N PRO A 2 -19.69 23.49 50.45
CA PRO A 2 -18.91 24.54 49.78
C PRO A 2 -17.53 24.73 50.48
N LYS A 3 -16.56 25.52 50.00
CA LYS A 3 -16.42 26.99 50.16
C LYS A 3 -15.11 27.36 49.42
N LEU A 4 -15.08 28.14 48.35
CA LEU A 4 -15.32 29.59 48.26
C LEU A 4 -14.66 30.37 49.40
N PHE A 5 -13.47 30.91 49.14
CA PHE A 5 -13.00 32.14 49.77
C PHE A 5 -12.66 33.16 48.69
N HIS A 6 -13.52 34.16 48.64
CA HIS A 6 -13.28 35.47 48.04
C HIS A 6 -12.21 36.20 48.84
N SER A 7 -11.36 36.95 48.16
CA SER A 7 -10.83 38.20 48.69
C SER A 7 -10.69 39.21 47.56
N ALA A 8 -11.67 40.10 47.49
CA ALA A 8 -11.55 41.40 46.86
C ALA A 8 -10.77 42.35 47.80
N LEU A 9 -10.05 43.34 47.25
CA LEU A 9 -10.24 44.77 47.53
C LEU A 9 -9.01 45.65 47.18
N ILE A 10 -9.32 46.81 46.59
CA ILE A 10 -8.60 48.10 46.59
C ILE A 10 -7.35 48.17 45.69
N GLY A 11 -7.20 49.02 44.68
CA GLY A 11 -7.79 50.34 44.43
C GLY A 11 -6.72 51.43 44.59
N ALA A 12 -6.05 51.83 43.51
CA ALA A 12 -5.29 53.09 43.43
C ALA A 12 -5.10 53.51 41.97
N THR A 13 -5.92 54.45 41.52
CA THR A 13 -5.80 55.16 40.25
C THR A 13 -4.67 56.19 40.32
N LEU A 14 -3.66 56.05 39.46
CA LEU A 14 -2.64 57.08 39.22
C LEU A 14 -2.64 57.42 37.72
N THR A 15 -3.25 58.55 37.37
CA THR A 15 -3.27 59.09 36.01
C THR A 15 -1.95 59.80 35.71
N ALA A 16 -1.11 59.18 34.88
CA ALA A 16 0.07 59.80 34.29
C ALA A 16 -0.22 60.09 32.80
N THR A 17 -0.36 61.37 32.46
CA THR A 17 -0.44 61.85 31.08
C THR A 17 0.95 61.93 30.47
N LEU A 18 1.25 61.05 29.51
CA LEU A 18 2.45 61.14 28.66
C LEU A 18 2.09 61.74 27.28
N PRO A 19 2.95 62.57 26.69
CA PRO A 19 2.71 63.14 25.37
C PRO A 19 2.87 62.07 24.28
N PHE A 20 1.95 62.08 23.32
CA PHE A 20 2.01 61.30 22.08
C PHE A 20 3.26 61.68 21.28
N VAL A 21 4.20 60.75 21.12
CA VAL A 21 5.20 60.81 20.06
C VAL A 21 4.64 60.02 18.88
N ALA A 22 4.17 60.74 17.87
CA ALA A 22 3.74 60.16 16.60
C ALA A 22 4.98 59.65 15.84
N LEU A 23 5.27 58.35 15.96
CA LEU A 23 6.14 57.65 15.02
C LEU A 23 5.32 57.41 13.75
N ALA A 24 5.67 58.10 12.67
CA ALA A 24 5.23 57.73 11.34
C ALA A 24 5.82 56.35 11.03
N GLN A 25 5.01 55.30 11.16
CA GLN A 25 5.33 53.98 10.63
C GLN A 25 5.06 54.03 9.14
N ASP A 26 6.12 54.20 8.34
CA ASP A 26 6.08 53.82 6.92
C ASP A 26 5.88 52.30 6.88
N THR A 27 4.63 51.87 6.80
CA THR A 27 4.26 50.48 6.50
C THR A 27 4.69 50.19 5.07
N THR A 28 5.94 49.76 4.91
CA THR A 28 6.36 49.04 3.71
C THR A 28 5.51 47.77 3.65
N PRO A 29 4.74 47.51 2.59
CA PRO A 29 4.04 46.24 2.46
C PRO A 29 5.10 45.14 2.46
N GLU A 30 5.08 44.31 3.49
CA GLU A 30 5.78 43.03 3.49
C GLU A 30 5.23 42.27 2.28
N GLN A 31 6.02 42.22 1.21
CA GLN A 31 5.75 41.42 0.03
C GLN A 31 5.88 39.96 0.46
N GLY A 32 4.86 39.50 1.18
CA GLY A 32 4.71 38.16 1.69
C GLY A 32 4.61 37.23 0.49
N ASN A 33 5.70 36.53 0.25
CA ASN A 33 5.88 35.11 0.03
C ASN A 33 4.75 34.23 -0.56
N ALA A 34 3.76 34.81 -1.25
CA ALA A 34 2.64 34.10 -1.83
C ALA A 34 3.12 33.03 -2.80
N ALA A 35 4.22 33.29 -3.53
CA ALA A 35 4.83 32.32 -4.43
C ALA A 35 5.46 31.11 -3.72
N GLU A 36 6.15 31.27 -2.56
CA GLU A 36 6.64 30.10 -1.83
C GLU A 36 5.48 29.30 -1.22
N ILE A 37 4.43 29.98 -0.74
CA ILE A 37 3.24 29.32 -0.20
C ILE A 37 2.52 28.56 -1.33
N GLU A 38 2.32 29.17 -2.50
CA GLU A 38 1.71 28.51 -3.67
C GLU A 38 2.53 27.31 -4.15
N SER A 39 3.87 27.38 -4.14
CA SER A 39 4.72 26.24 -4.49
C SER A 39 4.64 25.07 -3.49
N GLN A 40 4.14 25.30 -2.27
CA GLN A 40 3.91 24.28 -1.26
C GLN A 40 2.48 23.75 -1.25
N LEU A 41 1.58 24.34 -2.04
CA LEU A 41 0.18 23.94 -2.13
C LEU A 41 -0.05 23.19 -3.44
N SER A 42 -0.58 21.96 -3.33
CA SER A 42 -1.07 21.26 -4.51
C SER A 42 -2.31 21.96 -5.04
N LEU A 43 -2.31 22.33 -6.33
CA LEU A 43 -3.44 22.98 -6.99
C LEU A 43 -4.52 22.00 -7.47
N GLY A 44 -4.36 20.71 -7.14
CA GLY A 44 -5.15 19.63 -7.72
C GLY A 44 -4.77 19.36 -9.17
N GLU A 45 -4.96 18.11 -9.58
CA GLU A 45 -4.78 17.66 -10.96
C GLU A 45 -6.10 17.08 -11.46
N ASP A 46 -6.26 16.97 -12.78
CA ASP A 46 -7.44 16.29 -13.34
C ASP A 46 -7.38 14.80 -12.99
N ALA A 47 -8.36 14.35 -12.19
CA ALA A 47 -8.49 12.95 -11.79
C ALA A 47 -8.75 12.00 -12.96
N ASN A 48 -9.08 12.52 -14.15
CA ASN A 48 -9.32 11.73 -15.36
C ASN A 48 -8.16 11.83 -16.37
N LYS A 49 -7.05 12.48 -16.01
CA LYS A 49 -5.86 12.52 -16.86
C LYS A 49 -5.33 11.09 -17.06
N ASP A 50 -4.95 10.76 -18.28
CA ASP A 50 -4.25 9.51 -18.56
C ASP A 50 -2.95 9.41 -17.73
N PRO A 51 -2.59 8.21 -17.24
CA PRO A 51 -1.34 8.01 -16.50
C PRO A 51 -0.12 8.44 -17.32
N ASP A 52 0.85 9.09 -16.67
CA ASP A 52 2.13 9.43 -17.31
C ASP A 52 2.99 8.17 -17.56
N LEU A 53 3.93 8.24 -18.51
CA LEU A 53 4.84 7.13 -18.81
C LEU A 53 5.57 6.63 -17.55
N GLY A 54 5.59 5.32 -17.35
CA GLY A 54 6.19 4.65 -16.20
C GLY A 54 5.29 4.61 -14.95
N GLN A 55 4.13 5.27 -14.95
CA GLN A 55 3.22 5.24 -13.82
C GLN A 55 2.34 3.98 -13.83
N PRO A 56 2.13 3.34 -12.66
CA PRO A 56 1.16 2.26 -12.54
C PRO A 56 -0.28 2.80 -12.54
N TYR A 57 -1.21 2.01 -13.07
CA TYR A 57 -2.64 2.28 -12.99
C TYR A 57 -3.44 0.97 -12.93
N THR A 58 -4.62 1.01 -12.29
CA THR A 58 -5.56 -0.11 -12.31
C THR A 58 -6.42 0.00 -13.57
N LYS A 59 -6.29 -0.97 -14.47
CA LYS A 59 -7.01 -1.03 -15.74
C LYS A 59 -8.44 -1.50 -15.58
N GLU A 60 -8.65 -2.54 -14.77
CA GLU A 60 -9.96 -3.12 -14.47
C GLU A 60 -9.89 -3.98 -13.21
N GLU A 61 -11.06 -4.27 -12.64
CA GLU A 61 -11.24 -5.26 -11.57
C GLU A 61 -11.99 -6.48 -12.10
N VAL A 62 -11.52 -7.67 -11.72
CA VAL A 62 -12.05 -8.96 -12.14
C VAL A 62 -12.23 -9.84 -10.92
N GLY A 63 -13.44 -9.87 -10.39
CA GLY A 63 -13.73 -10.58 -9.14
C GLY A 63 -13.04 -9.89 -7.97
N ALA A 64 -12.13 -10.59 -7.30
CA ALA A 64 -11.32 -10.05 -6.18
C ALA A 64 -9.96 -9.51 -6.64
N TRP A 65 -9.69 -9.47 -7.94
CA TRP A 65 -8.37 -9.14 -8.49
C TRP A 65 -8.39 -7.83 -9.25
N GLU A 66 -7.39 -7.00 -9.03
CA GLU A 66 -7.09 -5.85 -9.86
C GLU A 66 -6.14 -6.24 -10.99
N ILE A 67 -6.39 -5.73 -12.19
CA ILE A 67 -5.41 -5.76 -13.29
C ILE A 67 -4.65 -4.45 -13.25
N ARG A 68 -3.42 -4.49 -12.73
CA ARG A 68 -2.54 -3.32 -12.61
C ARG A 68 -1.53 -3.31 -13.74
N CYS A 69 -1.49 -2.22 -14.50
CA CYS A 69 -0.60 -2.05 -15.64
C CYS A 69 0.36 -0.89 -15.39
N ILE A 70 1.47 -0.85 -16.13
CA ILE A 70 2.39 0.29 -16.15
C ILE A 70 2.26 0.96 -17.50
N LYS A 71 2.02 2.27 -17.53
CA LYS A 71 1.94 3.02 -18.79
C LYS A 71 3.28 3.01 -19.50
N THR A 72 3.29 2.62 -20.78
CA THR A 72 4.49 2.58 -21.62
C THR A 72 4.23 3.24 -22.97
N GLU A 73 5.27 3.30 -23.80
CA GLU A 73 5.16 3.70 -25.21
C GLU A 73 4.59 2.58 -26.10
N GLN A 74 4.36 1.38 -25.55
CA GLN A 74 3.81 0.25 -26.30
C GLN A 74 2.31 0.42 -26.55
N GLU A 75 1.79 -0.23 -27.60
CA GLU A 75 0.34 -0.24 -27.87
C GLU A 75 -0.44 -0.96 -26.75
N VAL A 76 0.16 -1.99 -26.15
CA VAL A 76 -0.41 -2.74 -25.04
C VAL A 76 0.54 -2.67 -23.85
N ASP A 77 0.09 -2.02 -22.78
CA ASP A 77 0.84 -1.91 -21.54
C ASP A 77 1.02 -3.28 -20.85
N PRO A 78 2.19 -3.55 -20.24
CA PRO A 78 2.39 -4.74 -19.42
C PRO A 78 1.55 -4.66 -18.14
N CYS A 79 0.81 -5.73 -17.87
CA CYS A 79 -0.09 -5.83 -16.73
C CYS A 79 0.23 -7.05 -15.87
N GLN A 80 0.00 -6.92 -14.56
CA GLN A 80 -0.02 -8.00 -13.59
C GLN A 80 -1.38 -8.06 -12.93
N MET A 81 -1.80 -9.24 -12.46
CA MET A 81 -2.94 -9.34 -11.56
C MET A 81 -2.47 -9.12 -10.12
N TYR A 82 -3.28 -8.44 -9.32
CA TYR A 82 -2.95 -8.00 -7.97
C TYR A 82 -4.11 -8.24 -7.00
N GLN A 83 -3.79 -8.60 -5.76
CA GLN A 83 -4.73 -8.58 -4.64
C GLN A 83 -4.02 -8.15 -3.36
N LEU A 84 -4.66 -7.23 -2.63
CA LEU A 84 -4.27 -6.82 -1.28
C LEU A 84 -5.09 -7.66 -0.29
N MET A 85 -4.41 -8.25 0.69
CA MET A 85 -5.02 -9.06 1.74
C MET A 85 -4.99 -8.28 3.05
N ASP A 86 -6.09 -8.36 3.79
CA ASP A 86 -6.25 -7.73 5.11
C ASP A 86 -6.36 -8.78 6.23
N ASP A 87 -6.37 -8.30 7.48
CA ASP A 87 -6.51 -9.11 8.70
C ASP A 87 -7.94 -9.55 9.02
N GLY A 88 -8.91 -9.30 8.13
CA GLY A 88 -10.33 -9.53 8.35
C GLY A 88 -11.06 -8.34 8.98
N GLU A 89 -10.33 -7.35 9.50
CA GLU A 89 -10.87 -6.08 10.00
C GLU A 89 -10.66 -4.93 9.00
N GLY A 90 -10.13 -5.24 7.81
CA GLY A 90 -9.87 -4.30 6.72
C GLY A 90 -8.53 -3.58 6.83
N VAL A 91 -7.63 -4.01 7.73
CA VAL A 91 -6.27 -3.47 7.80
C VAL A 91 -5.38 -4.22 6.81
N PRO A 92 -4.77 -3.55 5.81
CA PRO A 92 -3.88 -4.21 4.86
C PRO A 92 -2.67 -4.86 5.52
N VAL A 93 -2.38 -6.11 5.16
CA VAL A 93 -1.27 -6.88 5.74
C VAL A 93 -0.27 -7.34 4.68
N ALA A 94 -0.74 -7.93 3.58
CA ALA A 94 0.14 -8.49 2.56
C ALA A 94 -0.44 -8.29 1.18
N GLU A 95 0.42 -8.32 0.16
CA GLU A 95 0.01 -8.23 -1.23
C GLU A 95 0.53 -9.40 -2.06
N PHE A 96 -0.26 -9.80 -3.05
CA PHE A 96 0.08 -10.83 -4.02
C PHE A 96 -0.04 -10.24 -5.42
N SER A 97 1.03 -10.34 -6.20
CA SER A 97 1.00 -9.98 -7.62
C SER A 97 1.52 -11.10 -8.50
N LEU A 98 0.99 -11.22 -9.72
CA LEU A 98 1.34 -12.30 -10.65
C LEU A 98 1.37 -11.83 -12.10
N PHE A 99 2.38 -12.34 -12.82
CA PHE A 99 2.54 -12.22 -14.26
C PHE A 99 2.78 -13.60 -14.88
N ARG A 100 2.54 -13.74 -16.19
CA ARG A 100 2.80 -14.99 -16.93
C ARG A 100 4.25 -15.03 -17.42
N LEU A 101 4.80 -16.23 -17.50
CA LEU A 101 6.14 -16.45 -18.05
C LEU A 101 6.05 -16.98 -19.48
N PRO A 102 7.08 -16.75 -20.33
CA PRO A 102 7.17 -17.38 -21.64
C PRO A 102 7.15 -18.91 -21.54
N GLU A 103 6.72 -19.56 -22.61
CA GLU A 103 6.77 -21.02 -22.71
C GLU A 103 8.21 -21.55 -22.65
N GLY A 104 8.37 -22.83 -22.29
CA GLY A 104 9.67 -23.51 -22.24
C GLY A 104 10.37 -23.51 -20.87
N SER A 105 9.79 -22.80 -19.88
CA SER A 105 10.22 -22.84 -18.48
C SER A 105 9.39 -23.85 -17.67
N LYS A 106 9.93 -24.33 -16.54
CA LYS A 106 9.19 -25.20 -15.60
C LYS A 106 8.00 -24.46 -14.95
N ALA A 107 8.14 -23.15 -14.74
CA ALA A 107 7.08 -22.29 -14.23
C ALA A 107 6.38 -21.59 -15.40
N VAL A 108 5.05 -21.53 -15.35
CA VAL A 108 4.23 -20.83 -16.34
C VAL A 108 3.80 -19.44 -15.86
N ALA A 109 4.04 -19.14 -14.58
CA ALA A 109 3.81 -17.82 -14.00
C ALA A 109 4.79 -17.52 -12.87
N GLY A 110 5.13 -16.24 -12.75
CA GLY A 110 5.88 -15.67 -11.63
C GLY A 110 4.93 -14.89 -10.74
N ALA A 111 5.04 -15.06 -9.43
CA ALA A 111 4.33 -14.26 -8.45
C ALA A 111 5.26 -13.65 -7.42
N THR A 112 4.91 -12.46 -6.95
CA THR A 112 5.57 -11.79 -5.83
C THR A 112 4.57 -11.67 -4.70
N VAL A 113 4.99 -12.10 -3.50
CA VAL A 113 4.24 -11.86 -2.27
C VAL A 113 5.08 -10.97 -1.38
N VAL A 114 4.51 -9.84 -0.97
CA VAL A 114 5.13 -8.94 0.00
C VAL A 114 4.38 -9.06 1.31
N VAL A 115 5.11 -9.39 2.37
CA VAL A 115 4.59 -9.52 3.74
C VAL A 115 5.27 -8.51 4.67
N PRO A 116 4.71 -8.23 5.85
CA PRO A 116 5.28 -7.26 6.77
C PRO A 116 6.71 -7.59 7.20
N LEU A 117 7.39 -6.56 7.71
CA LEU A 117 8.61 -6.72 8.48
C LEU A 117 8.36 -7.56 9.74
N GLU A 118 9.45 -7.98 10.38
CA GLU A 118 9.38 -8.89 11.53
C GLU A 118 8.74 -10.24 11.19
N THR A 119 8.83 -10.67 9.93
CA THR A 119 8.48 -12.02 9.49
C THR A 119 9.64 -12.99 9.75
N ALA A 120 9.36 -14.16 10.34
CA ALA A 120 10.34 -15.21 10.53
C ALA A 120 10.70 -15.87 9.18
N LEU A 121 11.98 -15.81 8.81
CA LEU A 121 12.45 -16.35 7.52
C LEU A 121 12.55 -17.89 7.47
N PRO A 122 13.05 -18.61 8.51
CA PRO A 122 13.22 -20.06 8.44
C PRO A 122 11.94 -20.87 8.18
N PRO A 123 10.76 -20.51 8.74
CA PRO A 123 9.50 -21.19 8.45
C PRO A 123 9.02 -21.05 7.00
N GLN A 124 9.49 -20.02 6.28
CA GLN A 124 9.09 -19.66 4.92
C GLN A 124 7.61 -19.23 4.82
N LEU A 125 7.25 -18.60 3.70
CA LEU A 125 5.84 -18.35 3.39
C LEU A 125 5.18 -19.70 3.07
N THR A 126 4.02 -19.98 3.64
CA THR A 126 3.22 -21.17 3.26
C THR A 126 1.94 -20.74 2.56
N ILE A 127 1.60 -21.39 1.45
CA ILE A 127 0.35 -21.18 0.72
C ILE A 127 -0.40 -22.50 0.60
N THR A 128 -1.70 -22.49 0.90
CA THR A 128 -2.59 -23.64 0.74
C THR A 128 -3.85 -23.21 -0.01
N VAL A 129 -4.33 -24.00 -0.96
CA VAL A 129 -5.59 -23.74 -1.69
C VAL A 129 -6.64 -24.72 -1.22
N ASP A 130 -7.80 -24.22 -0.75
CA ASP A 130 -8.94 -25.00 -0.25
C ASP A 130 -8.57 -26.13 0.73
N GLY A 131 -7.59 -25.90 1.60
CA GLY A 131 -7.11 -26.90 2.56
C GLY A 131 -6.36 -28.09 1.94
N GLY A 132 -5.96 -28.00 0.67
CA GLY A 132 -5.15 -29.00 -0.03
C GLY A 132 -3.70 -29.06 0.44
N SER A 133 -2.80 -29.53 -0.44
CA SER A 133 -1.38 -29.64 -0.11
C SER A 133 -0.73 -28.26 0.06
N ALA A 134 -0.18 -28.00 1.24
CA ALA A 134 0.57 -26.79 1.54
C ALA A 134 1.88 -26.73 0.73
N ARG A 135 2.20 -25.53 0.22
CA ARG A 135 3.43 -25.22 -0.54
C ARG A 135 4.22 -24.16 0.20
N ARG A 136 5.53 -24.38 0.36
CA ARG A 136 6.43 -23.43 1.04
C ARG A 136 7.32 -22.70 0.04
N TYR A 137 7.49 -21.40 0.26
CA TYR A 137 8.28 -20.52 -0.58
C TYR A 137 9.23 -19.67 0.30
N PRO A 138 10.55 -19.78 0.11
CA PRO A 138 11.48 -18.98 0.89
C PRO A 138 11.32 -17.49 0.55
N TYR A 139 11.49 -16.65 1.56
CA TYR A 139 11.66 -15.22 1.35
C TYR A 139 13.01 -14.98 0.69
N ALA A 140 13.01 -14.27 -0.44
CA ALA A 140 14.20 -13.97 -1.22
C ALA A 140 15.03 -12.85 -0.59
N PHE A 141 14.38 -11.82 -0.07
CA PHE A 141 14.99 -10.68 0.62
C PHE A 141 13.94 -9.88 1.38
N CYS A 142 14.39 -8.97 2.24
CA CYS A 142 13.53 -7.94 2.84
C CYS A 142 14.16 -6.56 2.60
N ASN A 143 13.33 -5.53 2.50
CA ASN A 143 13.73 -4.11 2.43
C ASN A 143 12.82 -3.28 3.35
N ALA A 144 12.84 -1.95 3.28
CA ALA A 144 12.01 -1.11 4.15
C ALA A 144 10.49 -1.27 3.95
N VAL A 145 10.04 -1.83 2.82
CA VAL A 145 8.63 -2.08 2.51
C VAL A 145 8.14 -3.38 3.15
N GLY A 146 8.95 -4.43 3.11
CA GLY A 146 8.56 -5.74 3.61
C GLY A 146 9.50 -6.86 3.20
N CYS A 147 9.10 -8.09 3.47
CA CYS A 147 9.80 -9.30 3.05
C CYS A 147 9.13 -9.91 1.80
N TYR A 148 9.96 -10.22 0.80
CA TYR A 148 9.52 -10.63 -0.52
C TYR A 148 9.71 -12.13 -0.72
N ALA A 149 8.64 -12.85 -1.06
CA ALA A 149 8.72 -14.19 -1.63
C ALA A 149 8.57 -14.10 -3.15
N ARG A 150 9.51 -14.69 -3.89
CA ARG A 150 9.44 -14.82 -5.35
C ARG A 150 9.06 -16.25 -5.70
N ILE A 151 7.87 -16.41 -6.27
CA ILE A 151 7.21 -17.69 -6.45
C ILE A 151 7.22 -18.04 -7.95
N GLY A 152 7.67 -19.24 -8.28
CA GLY A 152 7.45 -19.85 -9.58
C GLY A 152 6.29 -20.85 -9.49
N LEU A 153 5.21 -20.60 -10.24
CA LEU A 153 4.04 -21.48 -10.30
C LEU A 153 4.13 -22.37 -11.53
N THR A 154 4.09 -23.68 -11.32
CA THR A 154 3.96 -24.66 -12.41
C THR A 154 2.55 -24.64 -12.99
N GLU A 155 2.34 -25.29 -14.13
CA GLU A 155 1.00 -25.46 -14.69
C GLU A 155 0.04 -26.17 -13.71
N ALA A 156 0.53 -27.17 -12.98
CA ALA A 156 -0.26 -27.84 -11.95
C ALA A 156 -0.68 -26.88 -10.84
N ASP A 157 0.20 -25.96 -10.44
CA ASP A 157 -0.09 -24.96 -9.41
C ASP A 157 -1.15 -23.97 -9.90
N VAL A 158 -0.96 -23.39 -11.09
CA VAL A 158 -1.94 -22.48 -11.69
C VAL A 158 -3.30 -23.16 -11.83
N ASN A 159 -3.33 -24.43 -12.23
CA ASN A 159 -4.57 -25.18 -12.35
C ASN A 159 -5.26 -25.44 -11.01
N VAL A 160 -4.52 -25.56 -9.91
CA VAL A 160 -5.10 -25.60 -8.56
C VAL A 160 -5.73 -24.25 -8.22
N PHE A 161 -5.04 -23.13 -8.46
CA PHE A 161 -5.58 -21.79 -8.22
C PHE A 161 -6.83 -21.50 -9.07
N LYS A 162 -6.82 -21.88 -10.36
CA LYS A 162 -7.97 -21.71 -11.27
C LYS A 162 -9.23 -22.44 -10.83
N ARG A 163 -9.09 -23.58 -10.14
CA ARG A 163 -10.23 -24.38 -9.64
C ARG A 163 -10.62 -24.03 -8.21
N GLY A 164 -9.74 -23.36 -7.48
CA GLY A 164 -9.94 -23.11 -6.05
C GLY A 164 -10.90 -21.96 -5.77
N ALA A 165 -11.43 -21.94 -4.55
CA ALA A 165 -12.24 -20.83 -4.05
C ALA A 165 -11.38 -19.81 -3.30
N ASP A 166 -10.56 -20.30 -2.36
CA ASP A 166 -9.72 -19.48 -1.51
C ASP A 166 -8.34 -20.12 -1.30
N ALA A 167 -7.32 -19.27 -1.26
CA ALA A 167 -6.00 -19.65 -0.78
C ALA A 167 -5.73 -19.01 0.59
N VAL A 168 -4.94 -19.68 1.42
CA VAL A 168 -4.50 -19.17 2.71
C VAL A 168 -2.99 -18.98 2.67
N LEU A 169 -2.55 -17.75 2.93
CA LEU A 169 -1.15 -17.41 3.17
C LEU A 169 -0.89 -17.49 4.68
N THR A 170 0.03 -18.35 5.09
CA THR A 170 0.47 -18.45 6.48
C THR A 170 1.85 -17.82 6.64
N ILE A 171 1.93 -16.84 7.55
CA ILE A 171 3.14 -16.10 7.91
C ILE A 171 3.41 -16.34 9.40
N ILE A 172 4.69 -16.57 9.75
CA ILE A 172 5.11 -16.72 11.15
C ILE A 172 5.81 -15.43 11.58
N PRO A 173 5.32 -14.73 12.62
CA PRO A 173 6.02 -13.57 13.16
C PRO A 173 7.36 -13.96 13.82
N ALA A 174 8.39 -13.14 13.62
CA ALA A 174 9.71 -13.34 14.21
C ALA A 174 9.71 -13.17 15.73
N LEU A 175 8.87 -12.26 16.25
CA LEU A 175 8.73 -11.99 17.68
C LEU A 175 7.77 -12.96 18.39
N ALA A 176 6.97 -13.72 17.64
CA ALA A 176 6.00 -14.68 18.16
C ALA A 176 6.02 -15.98 17.31
N PRO A 177 7.10 -16.79 17.38
CA PRO A 177 7.33 -17.93 16.49
C PRO A 177 6.37 -19.11 16.70
N ASP A 178 5.60 -19.09 17.78
CA ASP A 178 4.53 -20.03 18.10
C ASP A 178 3.17 -19.60 17.52
N GLN A 179 3.06 -18.36 17.02
CA GLN A 179 1.84 -17.81 16.45
C GLN A 179 1.85 -17.89 14.92
N LYS A 180 0.64 -17.87 14.33
CA LYS A 180 0.44 -17.83 12.88
C LYS A 180 -0.44 -16.64 12.53
N VAL A 181 -0.05 -15.93 11.48
CA VAL A 181 -0.91 -15.00 10.77
C VAL A 181 -1.39 -15.69 9.51
N GLU A 182 -2.71 -15.87 9.39
CA GLU A 182 -3.33 -16.52 8.23
C GLU A 182 -4.18 -15.50 7.48
N LEU A 183 -3.82 -15.24 6.22
CA LEU A 183 -4.48 -14.26 5.37
C LEU A 183 -5.20 -14.99 4.24
N ALA A 184 -6.46 -14.63 4.00
CA ALA A 184 -7.24 -15.17 2.90
C ALA A 184 -6.92 -14.43 1.60
N LEU A 185 -6.50 -15.16 0.58
CA LEU A 185 -6.36 -14.71 -0.79
C LEU A 185 -7.53 -15.30 -1.60
N SER A 186 -8.48 -14.46 -1.98
CA SER A 186 -9.65 -14.90 -2.74
C SER A 186 -9.25 -15.32 -4.15
N LEU A 187 -9.70 -16.49 -4.61
CA LEU A 187 -9.46 -16.96 -5.98
C LEU A 187 -10.63 -16.61 -6.92
N LYS A 188 -11.64 -15.89 -6.42
CA LYS A 188 -12.74 -15.38 -7.24
C LYS A 188 -12.21 -14.45 -8.34
N GLY A 189 -12.33 -14.88 -9.60
CA GLY A 189 -11.84 -14.13 -10.76
C GLY A 189 -10.42 -14.51 -11.20
N PHE A 190 -9.72 -15.39 -10.46
CA PHE A 190 -8.33 -15.74 -10.74
C PHE A 190 -8.09 -16.18 -12.19
N THR A 191 -8.93 -17.08 -12.72
CA THR A 191 -8.78 -17.60 -14.09
C THR A 191 -8.83 -16.48 -15.14
N ALA A 192 -9.83 -15.60 -15.05
CA ALA A 192 -9.99 -14.50 -15.99
C ALA A 192 -8.87 -13.46 -15.83
N SER A 193 -8.43 -13.19 -14.61
CA SER A 193 -7.31 -12.28 -14.34
C SER A 193 -5.97 -12.83 -14.83
N PHE A 194 -5.74 -14.13 -14.68
CA PHE A 194 -4.54 -14.81 -15.17
C PHE A 194 -4.40 -14.71 -16.69
N GLU A 195 -5.51 -14.84 -17.42
CA GLU A 195 -5.54 -14.68 -18.88
C GLU A 195 -5.25 -13.24 -19.33
N LYS A 196 -5.63 -12.26 -18.51
CA LYS A 196 -5.39 -10.83 -18.74
C LYS A 196 -3.98 -10.38 -18.34
N ALA A 197 -3.32 -11.07 -17.42
CA ALA A 197 -1.94 -10.77 -17.03
C ALA A 197 -0.99 -10.94 -18.22
N SER A 198 -0.03 -10.04 -18.37
CA SER A 198 0.94 -10.06 -19.46
C SER A 198 1.96 -11.18 -19.28
N VAL A 199 2.50 -11.63 -20.41
CA VAL A 199 3.71 -12.46 -20.43
C VAL A 199 4.91 -11.52 -20.33
N ILE A 200 5.75 -11.70 -19.32
CA ILE A 200 6.95 -10.89 -19.11
C ILE A 200 8.18 -11.75 -19.39
N ASP A 201 9.02 -11.30 -20.33
CA ASP A 201 10.33 -11.88 -20.58
C ASP A 201 11.32 -11.30 -19.56
N PRO A 202 11.96 -12.13 -18.71
CA PRO A 202 12.88 -11.66 -17.68
C PRO A 202 14.16 -11.00 -18.21
#